data_AF-X0ZAJ1-F1
#
_entry.id   AF-X0ZAJ1-F1
#
_cell.length_a   1.000
_cell.length_b   1.000
_cell.length_c   1.000
_cell.angle_alpha   90.00
_cell.angle_beta   90.00
_cell.angle_gamma   90.00
#
_symmetry.space_group_name_H-M   'P 1'
#
loop_
_entity.id
_entity.type
_entity.pdbx_description
1 polymer ?
#
loop_
_entity_poly.entity_id
_entity_poly.type
_entity_poly.pdbx_seq_one_letter_code
_entity_poly.pdbx_strand_id
1 'polypeptide(L)' 'DQVRSPHEIKNCLKTAGAAHTFADIGCSHKRLLAAVLHMHEIRRRPTIIDLAWVLGILPGAADEIIDRWLTP' A
#
# COMPACT_ATOMS: atom_id res chain seq x y z
N ASP A 1 -14.65 17.73 -1.60
CA ASP A 1 -14.48 16.41 -0.98
C ASP A 1 -13.10 16.25 -0.38
N GLN A 2 -13.01 15.85 0.89
CA GLN A 2 -11.75 15.70 1.62
C GLN A 2 -11.34 14.22 1.63
N VAL A 3 -10.13 13.93 1.18
CA VAL A 3 -9.57 12.57 1.22
C VAL A 3 -9.26 12.22 2.68
N ARG A 4 -9.77 11.07 3.16
CA ARG A 4 -9.46 10.55 4.49
C ARG A 4 -7.98 10.24 4.60
N SER A 5 -7.39 10.53 5.75
CA SER A 5 -6.00 10.17 6.05
C SER A 5 -5.84 8.64 6.08
N PRO A 6 -4.62 8.12 5.84
CA PRO A 6 -4.36 6.69 5.96
C PRO A 6 -4.68 6.12 7.36
N HIS A 7 -4.49 6.92 8.42
CA HIS A 7 -4.89 6.55 9.79
C HIS A 7 -6.39 6.34 9.92
N GLU A 8 -7.21 7.24 9.37
CA GLU A 8 -8.66 7.11 9.41
C GLU A 8 -9.15 5.87 8.64
N ILE A 9 -8.54 5.59 7.49
CA ILE A 9 -8.86 4.39 6.69
C ILE A 9 -8.49 3.12 7.45
N LYS A 10 -7.27 3.06 8.02
CA LYS A 10 -6.78 1.91 8.80
C LYS A 10 -7.65 1.64 10.02
N ASN A 11 -7.98 2.69 10.79
CA ASN A 11 -8.84 2.57 11.96
C ASN A 11 -10.26 2.11 11.58
N CYS A 12 -10.81 2.61 10.48
CA CYS A 12 -12.12 2.17 9.99
C CYS A 12 -12.14 0.67 9.68
N LEU A 13 -11.11 0.15 8.99
CA LEU A 13 -10.98 -1.27 8.69
C LEU A 13 -10.83 -2.10 9.98
N LYS A 14 -9.95 -1.66 10.88
CA LYS A 14 -9.71 -2.31 12.18
C LYS A 14 -10.97 -2.41 13.03
N THR A 15 -11.70 -1.30 13.21
CA THR A 15 -12.94 -1.27 14.01
C THR A 15 -14.04 -2.12 13.40
N ALA A 16 -14.07 -2.27 12.07
CA ALA A 16 -15.01 -3.15 11.38
C ALA A 16 -14.62 -4.64 11.42
N GLY A 17 -13.46 -5.00 11.98
CA GLY A 17 -12.94 -6.37 11.96
C GLY A 17 -12.42 -6.83 10.60
N ALA A 18 -12.16 -5.88 9.68
CA ALA A 18 -11.57 -6.16 8.38
C ALA A 18 -10.04 -6.23 8.46
N ALA A 19 -9.43 -6.95 7.51
CA ALA A 19 -7.98 -6.96 7.35
C ALA A 19 -7.44 -5.55 7.09
N HIS A 20 -6.45 -5.13 7.86
CA HIS A 20 -5.82 -3.81 7.77
C HIS A 20 -4.28 -3.89 7.83
N THR A 21 -3.72 -5.09 7.89
CA THR A 21 -2.29 -5.40 7.74
C THR A 21 -2.09 -6.49 6.70
N PHE A 22 -0.87 -6.66 6.21
CA PHE A 22 -0.56 -7.79 5.31
C PHE A 22 -0.58 -9.14 6.05
N ALA A 23 -0.40 -9.15 7.37
CA ALA A 23 -0.45 -10.37 8.18
C ALA A 23 -1.88 -10.91 8.28
N ASP A 24 -2.89 -10.03 8.34
CA ASP A 24 -4.31 -10.41 8.42
C ASP A 24 -4.78 -11.24 7.22
N ILE A 25 -4.10 -11.12 6.07
CA ILE A 25 -4.37 -11.88 4.84
C ILE A 25 -3.36 -13.01 4.59
N GLY A 26 -2.49 -13.33 5.56
CA GLY A 26 -1.48 -14.38 5.45
C GLY A 26 -0.38 -14.08 4.42
N CYS A 27 -0.09 -12.81 4.15
CA CYS A 27 0.96 -12.41 3.22
C CYS A 27 2.27 -12.14 3.99
N SER A 28 3.41 -12.44 3.37
CA SER A 28 4.72 -12.04 3.92
C SER A 28 5.10 -10.64 3.44
N HIS A 29 5.91 -9.94 4.22
CA HIS A 29 6.45 -8.64 3.83
C HIS A 29 7.11 -8.68 2.44
N LYS A 30 7.97 -9.70 2.19
CA LYS A 30 8.64 -9.90 0.89
C LYS A 30 7.64 -10.06 -0.27
N ARG A 31 6.55 -10.80 -0.07
CA ARG A 31 5.53 -11.02 -1.11
C ARG A 31 4.74 -9.73 -1.36
N LEU A 32 4.44 -8.96 -0.33
CA LEU A 32 3.78 -7.67 -0.45
C LEU A 32 4.67 -6.66 -1.18
N LEU A 33 5.95 -6.57 -0.82
CA LEU A 33 6.92 -5.69 -1.48
C LEU A 33 7.01 -6.01 -2.97
N ALA A 34 7.12 -7.29 -3.34
CA ALA A 34 7.10 -7.68 -4.75
C ALA A 34 5.82 -7.22 -5.46
N ALA A 35 4.65 -7.38 -4.83
CA ALA A 35 3.39 -6.90 -5.42
C ALA A 35 3.38 -5.37 -5.61
N VAL A 36 3.86 -4.59 -4.64
CA VAL A 36 3.96 -3.12 -4.73
C VAL A 36 4.92 -2.70 -5.85
N LEU A 37 6.05 -3.39 -6.01
CA LEU A 37 7.02 -3.07 -7.06
C LEU A 37 6.47 -3.38 -8.46
N HIS A 38 5.64 -4.41 -8.61
CA HIS A 38 5.13 -4.83 -9.92
C HIS A 38 3.72 -4.31 -10.25
N MET A 39 3.02 -3.62 -9.34
CA MET A 39 1.62 -3.24 -9.58
C MET A 39 1.42 -2.29 -10.77
N HIS A 40 2.43 -1.48 -11.10
CA HIS A 40 2.44 -0.58 -12.25
C HIS A 40 2.47 -1.33 -13.61
N GLU A 41 2.89 -2.60 -13.59
CA GLU A 41 3.01 -3.44 -14.79
C GLU A 41 1.72 -4.23 -15.07
N ILE A 42 0.80 -4.32 -14.10
CA ILE A 42 -0.38 -5.21 -14.18
C ILE A 42 -1.35 -4.80 -15.30
N ARG A 43 -1.54 -3.49 -15.54
CA ARG A 43 -2.48 -2.97 -16.57
C ARG A 43 -2.01 -1.66 -17.15
N ARG A 44 -2.30 -1.42 -18.43
CA ARG A 44 -2.11 -0.13 -19.11
C ARG A 44 -3.18 0.90 -18.68
N ARG A 45 -3.13 1.31 -17.41
CA ARG A 45 -4.01 2.35 -16.84
C ARG A 45 -3.19 3.24 -15.92
N PRO A 46 -2.96 4.51 -16.28
CA PRO A 46 -2.28 5.45 -15.39
C PRO A 46 -3.04 5.65 -14.08
N THR A 47 -2.31 5.58 -12.98
CA THR A 47 -2.76 5.80 -11.61
C THR A 47 -1.73 6.62 -10.83
N ILE A 48 -2.00 6.89 -9.56
CA ILE A 48 -1.02 7.50 -8.64
C ILE A 48 0.28 6.70 -8.54
N ILE A 49 0.23 5.39 -8.83
CA ILE A 49 1.41 4.54 -8.82
C ILE A 49 2.40 4.95 -9.91
N ASP A 50 1.94 5.17 -11.14
CA ASP A 50 2.80 5.59 -12.26
C ASP A 50 3.49 6.92 -11.96
N LEU A 51 2.76 7.86 -11.35
CA LEU A 51 3.34 9.13 -10.90
C LEU A 51 4.42 8.91 -9.84
N ALA A 52 4.19 8.03 -8.87
CA ALA A 52 5.18 7.69 -7.86
C ALA A 52 6.45 7.07 -8.46
N TRP A 53 6.32 6.28 -9.53
CA TRP A 53 7.46 5.75 -10.30
C TRP A 53 8.24 6.85 -11.03
N VAL A 54 7.54 7.73 -11.75
CA VAL A 54 8.18 8.85 -12.48
C VAL A 54 8.94 9.78 -11.54
N LEU A 55 8.42 9.98 -10.32
CA LEU A 55 9.04 10.83 -9.30
C LEU A 55 10.09 10.10 -8.44
N GLY A 56 10.32 8.80 -8.65
CA GLY A 56 11.28 8.01 -7.88
C GLY A 56 10.86 7.69 -6.44
N ILE A 57 9.62 8.01 -6.05
CA ILE A 57 9.04 7.63 -4.74
C ILE A 57 8.92 6.10 -4.68
N LEU A 58 8.46 5.49 -5.76
CA LEU A 58 8.65 4.06 -5.99
C LEU A 58 9.82 3.89 -6.98
N PRO A 59 10.75 2.95 -6.72
CA PRO A 59 10.75 1.97 -5.63
C PRO A 59 11.32 2.50 -4.30
N GLY A 60 11.87 3.71 -4.26
CA GLY A 60 12.74 4.17 -3.16
C GLY A 60 12.13 4.17 -1.75
N ALA A 61 10.82 4.41 -1.62
CA ALA A 61 10.11 4.47 -0.34
C ALA A 61 9.16 3.28 -0.12
N ALA A 62 9.25 2.22 -0.92
CA ALA A 62 8.30 1.10 -0.89
C ALA A 62 8.25 0.42 0.51
N ASP A 63 9.41 0.05 1.04
CA ASP A 63 9.52 -0.57 2.37
C ASP A 63 8.99 0.35 3.47
N GLU A 64 9.38 1.63 3.49
CA GLU A 64 8.92 2.61 4.49
C GLU A 64 7.39 2.78 4.47
N ILE A 65 6.78 2.82 3.28
CA ILE A 65 5.34 2.96 3.12
C ILE A 65 4.62 1.70 3.64
N ILE A 66 5.13 0.51 3.31
CA ILE A 66 4.59 -0.76 3.80
C ILE A 66 4.67 -0.82 5.32
N ASP A 67 5.85 -0.54 5.88
CA ASP A 67 6.10 -0.63 7.31
C ASP A 67 5.26 0.38 8.10
N ARG A 68 5.09 1.61 7.57
CA ARG A 68 4.30 2.64 8.24
C ARG A 68 2.80 2.31 8.28
N TRP A 69 2.25 1.73 7.22
CA TRP A 69 0.80 1.65 7.05
C TRP A 69 0.22 0.24 7.15
N LEU A 70 0.96 -0.80 6.73
CA LEU A 70 0.44 -2.16 6.52
C LEU A 70 0.95 -3.19 7.54
N THR A 71 1.66 -2.75 8.59
CA THR A 71 2.04 -3.54 9.77
C THR A 71 1.09 -3.24 10.95
N PRO A 72 1.09 -4.04 12.04
CA PRO A 72 0.24 -3.79 13.22
C PRO A 72 0.36 -2.38 13.82
#